data_AF-A0A1S6GKW4-F1
#
_entry.id   AF-A0A1S6GKW4-F1
#
_cell.length_a   1.000
_cell.length_b   1.000
_cell.length_c   1.000
_cell.angle_alpha   90.00
_cell.angle_beta   90.00
_cell.angle_gamma   90.00
#
_symmetry.space_group_name_H-M   'P 1'
#
loop_
_entity.id
_entity.type
_entity.pdbx_description
1 polymer ?
#
loop_
_entity_poly.entity_id
_entity_poly.type
_entity_poly.pdbx_seq_one_letter_code
_entity_poly.pdbx_strand_id
1 'polypeptide(L)'
;MGPLFAENDQKSNAWQATGDPGTPARDAALPGYRAFIEDWAGRAQDIVNAHPDADPFMKRTTQRFIDDMLLLVRNMRPGPSKQPDDEAWADSMTAYGGPLSVCQSLGIKW
;
A
#
# COMPACT_ATOMS: atom_id res chain seq x y z
N MET A 1 1.07 14.01 1.04
CA MET A 1 0.49 12.64 1.10
C MET A 1 -0.34 12.29 -0.13
N GLY A 2 -1.38 13.06 -0.49
CA GLY A 2 -2.31 12.72 -1.58
C GLY A 2 -1.68 12.19 -2.89
N PRO A 3 -0.75 12.91 -3.55
CA PRO A 3 -0.13 12.42 -4.78
C PRO A 3 0.61 11.07 -4.64
N LEU A 4 1.19 10.82 -3.47
CA LEU A 4 1.93 9.60 -3.19
C LEU A 4 0.98 8.41 -2.96
N PHE A 5 -0.19 8.65 -2.36
CA PHE A 5 -1.23 7.63 -2.25
C PHE A 5 -1.90 7.37 -3.61
N ALA A 6 -2.14 8.41 -4.42
CA ALA A 6 -2.62 8.25 -5.79
C ALA A 6 -1.70 7.36 -6.64
N GLU A 7 -0.38 7.57 -6.52
CA GLU A 7 0.63 6.76 -7.19
C GLU A 7 0.56 5.28 -6.75
N ASN A 8 0.44 5.04 -5.45
CA ASN A 8 0.26 3.68 -4.91
C ASN A 8 -0.99 3.01 -5.46
N ASP A 9 -2.12 3.72 -5.48
CA ASP A 9 -3.39 3.18 -5.97
C ASP A 9 -3.28 2.82 -7.45
N GLN A 10 -2.71 3.73 -8.26
CA GLN A 10 -2.48 3.48 -9.68
C GLN A 10 -1.61 2.24 -9.92
N LYS A 11 -0.50 2.10 -9.19
CA LYS A 11 0.45 0.99 -9.36
C LYS A 11 -0.10 -0.33 -8.82
N SER A 12 -0.80 -0.29 -7.69
CA SER A 12 -1.47 -1.46 -7.09
C SER A 12 -2.59 -1.97 -8.01
N ASN A 13 -3.37 -1.07 -8.60
CA ASN A 13 -4.42 -1.43 -9.55
C ASN A 13 -3.84 -1.96 -10.87
N ALA A 14 -2.76 -1.35 -11.38
CA ALA A 14 -2.08 -1.83 -12.58
C ALA A 14 -1.47 -3.23 -12.37
N TRP A 15 -0.89 -3.50 -11.21
CA TRP A 15 -0.43 -4.83 -10.85
C TRP A 15 -1.63 -5.79 -10.76
N GLN A 16 -2.73 -5.45 -10.08
CA GLN A 16 -3.96 -6.27 -10.02
C GLN A 16 -4.52 -6.62 -11.41
N ALA A 17 -4.46 -5.68 -12.34
CA ALA A 17 -4.92 -5.88 -13.71
C ALA A 17 -4.06 -6.87 -14.53
N THR A 18 -2.89 -7.30 -14.05
CA THR A 18 -2.08 -8.31 -14.78
C THR A 18 -2.68 -9.71 -14.73
N GLY A 19 -3.67 -9.95 -13.86
CA GLY A 19 -4.38 -11.23 -13.73
C GLY A 19 -4.42 -11.76 -12.30
N ASP A 20 -5.07 -12.91 -12.15
CA ASP A 20 -5.24 -13.54 -10.84
C ASP A 20 -3.89 -14.04 -10.26
N PRO A 21 -3.74 -14.10 -8.92
CA PRO A 21 -2.59 -14.73 -8.26
C PRO A 21 -2.24 -16.11 -8.83
N GLY A 22 -0.97 -16.33 -9.16
CA GLY A 22 -0.48 -17.59 -9.74
C GLY A 22 -0.60 -17.70 -11.26
N THR A 23 -1.15 -16.69 -11.93
CA THR A 23 -1.05 -16.62 -13.40
C THR A 23 0.36 -16.18 -13.82
N PRO A 24 0.89 -16.65 -14.97
CA PRO A 24 2.24 -16.29 -15.42
C PRO A 24 2.49 -14.78 -15.50
N ALA A 25 1.49 -14.00 -15.94
CA ALA A 25 1.60 -12.54 -16.04
C ALA A 25 1.69 -11.86 -14.67
N ARG A 26 0.87 -12.30 -13.70
CA ARG A 26 0.87 -11.81 -12.32
C ARG A 26 2.17 -12.12 -11.59
N ASP A 27 2.65 -13.35 -11.73
CA ASP A 27 3.90 -13.80 -11.13
C ASP A 27 5.12 -13.09 -11.71
N ALA A 28 5.14 -12.87 -13.04
CA ALA A 28 6.21 -12.12 -13.70
C ALA A 28 6.24 -10.63 -13.28
N ALA A 29 5.10 -10.05 -12.95
CA ALA A 29 4.99 -8.65 -12.52
C ALA A 29 5.36 -8.43 -11.03
N LEU A 30 5.28 -9.47 -10.19
CA LEU A 30 5.48 -9.36 -8.74
C LEU A 30 6.83 -8.73 -8.33
N PRO A 31 7.99 -9.08 -8.91
CA PRO A 31 9.26 -8.46 -8.53
C PRO A 31 9.26 -6.94 -8.75
N GLY A 32 8.69 -6.47 -9.86
CA GLY A 32 8.59 -5.05 -10.16
C GLY A 32 7.63 -4.32 -9.22
N TYR A 33 6.50 -4.95 -8.88
CA TYR A 33 5.56 -4.40 -7.91
C TYR A 33 6.15 -4.31 -6.50
N ARG A 34 6.89 -5.35 -6.06
CA ARG A 34 7.62 -5.32 -4.78
C ARG A 34 8.61 -4.15 -4.73
N ALA A 35 9.45 -4.00 -5.76
CA ALA A 35 10.42 -2.92 -5.82
C ALA A 35 9.75 -1.53 -5.77
N PHE A 36 8.60 -1.39 -6.45
CA PHE A 36 7.79 -0.17 -6.36
C PHE A 36 7.30 0.10 -4.93
N ILE A 37 6.71 -0.89 -4.25
CA ILE A 37 6.20 -0.69 -2.88
C ILE A 37 7.32 -0.35 -1.91
N GLU A 38 8.49 -0.97 -2.03
CA GLU A 38 9.64 -0.67 -1.17
C GLU A 38 10.17 0.76 -1.36
N ASP A 39 10.24 1.25 -2.61
CA ASP A 39 10.59 2.65 -2.91
C ASP A 39 9.51 3.62 -2.41
N TRP A 40 8.25 3.34 -2.73
CA TRP A 40 7.11 4.14 -2.31
C TRP A 40 7.05 4.28 -0.78
N ALA A 41 7.26 3.18 -0.06
CA ALA A 41 7.25 3.16 1.40
C ALA A 41 8.36 4.04 1.99
N GLY A 42 9.56 4.03 1.40
CA GLY A 42 10.65 4.94 1.81
C GLY A 42 10.25 6.41 1.66
N ARG A 43 9.72 6.78 0.48
CA ARG A 43 9.25 8.14 0.21
C ARG A 43 8.06 8.56 1.10
N ALA A 44 7.16 7.63 1.40
CA ALA A 44 6.04 7.85 2.31
C ALA A 44 6.54 8.12 3.74
N GLN A 45 7.51 7.32 4.20
CA GLN A 45 8.11 7.43 5.52
C GLN A 45 8.82 8.78 5.72
N ASP A 46 9.52 9.27 4.69
CA ASP A 46 10.16 10.59 4.74
C ASP A 46 9.14 11.71 4.99
N ILE A 47 7.96 11.65 4.36
CA ILE A 47 6.86 12.59 4.59
C ILE A 47 6.34 12.47 6.02
N VAL A 48 6.10 11.25 6.52
CA VAL A 48 5.64 11.02 7.90
C VAL A 48 6.64 11.58 8.92
N ASN A 49 7.94 11.40 8.67
CA ASN A 49 9.01 11.87 9.54
C ASN A 49 9.16 13.41 9.51
N ALA A 50 8.92 14.03 8.36
CA ALA A 50 9.00 15.48 8.18
C ALA A 50 7.88 16.26 8.88
N HIS A 51 6.78 15.59 9.27
CA HIS A 51 5.60 16.19 9.89
C HIS A 51 5.32 15.59 11.29
N PRO A 52 6.19 15.83 12.28
CA PRO A 52 6.02 15.26 13.61
C PRO A 52 4.78 15.79 14.35
N ASP A 53 4.27 16.95 13.93
CA ASP A 53 3.12 17.68 14.45
C ASP A 53 1.79 17.35 13.76
N ALA A 54 1.80 16.47 12.75
CA ALA A 54 0.58 16.00 12.10
C ALA A 54 -0.38 15.33 13.10
N ASP A 55 -1.67 15.32 12.75
CA ASP A 55 -2.70 14.67 13.56
C ASP A 55 -2.27 13.23 13.99
N PRO A 56 -2.33 12.89 15.29
CA PRO A 56 -1.83 11.61 15.77
C PRO A 56 -2.53 10.38 15.19
N PHE A 57 -3.80 10.49 14.82
CA PHE A 57 -4.53 9.40 14.18
C PHE A 57 -4.11 9.24 12.72
N MET A 58 -4.02 10.35 11.97
CA MET A 58 -3.49 10.38 10.61
C MET A 58 -2.09 9.76 10.55
N LYS A 59 -1.19 10.19 11.44
CA LYS A 59 0.19 9.70 11.48
C LYS A 59 0.26 8.20 11.74
N ARG A 60 -0.45 7.70 12.76
CA ARG A 60 -0.43 6.27 13.13
C ARG A 60 -1.03 5.37 12.04
N THR A 61 -2.13 5.80 11.43
CA THR A 61 -2.79 5.00 10.39
C THR A 61 -2.02 5.02 9.08
N THR A 62 -1.38 6.14 8.73
CA THR A 62 -0.43 6.20 7.61
C THR A 62 0.76 5.28 7.85
N GLN A 63 1.37 5.32 9.04
CA GLN A 63 2.48 4.43 9.39
C GLN A 63 2.08 2.95 9.26
N ARG A 64 0.93 2.58 9.85
CA ARG A 64 0.39 1.22 9.73
C ARG A 64 0.23 0.80 8.27
N PHE A 65 -0.37 1.63 7.43
CA PHE A 65 -0.57 1.29 6.02
C PHE A 65 0.76 1.07 5.28
N ILE A 66 1.77 1.91 5.53
CA ILE A 66 3.12 1.73 4.96
C ILE A 66 3.69 0.37 5.36
N ASP A 67 3.62 0.04 6.65
CA ASP A 67 4.16 -1.21 7.19
C ASP A 67 3.41 -2.44 6.65
N ASP A 68 2.08 -2.36 6.55
CA ASP A 68 1.23 -3.45 6.03
C ASP A 68 1.52 -3.73 4.55
N MET A 69 1.70 -2.69 3.72
CA MET A 69 2.09 -2.85 2.32
C MET A 69 3.47 -3.48 2.17
N LEU A 70 4.44 -3.09 3.00
CA LEU A 70 5.77 -3.71 3.04
C LEU A 70 5.69 -5.19 3.45
N LEU A 71 4.92 -5.51 4.49
CA LEU A 71 4.72 -6.89 4.95
C LEU A 71 4.09 -7.76 3.87
N LEU A 72 3.04 -7.25 3.20
CA LEU A 72 2.36 -7.90 2.09
C LEU A 72 3.35 -8.32 1.00
N VAL A 73 4.06 -7.35 0.40
CA VAL A 73 4.93 -7.66 -0.75
C VAL A 73 6.14 -8.50 -0.37
N ARG A 74 6.65 -8.39 0.86
CA ARG A 74 7.78 -9.21 1.36
C ARG A 74 7.38 -10.66 1.61
N ASN A 75 6.12 -10.92 1.94
CA ASN A 75 5.61 -12.28 2.19
C ASN A 75 5.11 -12.98 0.92
N MET A 76 4.59 -12.23 -0.06
CA MET A 76 4.14 -12.80 -1.33
C MET A 76 5.22 -13.59 -2.07
N ARG A 77 4.81 -14.66 -2.74
CA ARG A 77 5.64 -15.51 -3.61
C ARG A 77 4.91 -15.75 -4.93
N PRO A 78 5.61 -15.99 -6.05
CA PRO A 78 4.97 -16.49 -7.26
C PRO A 78 4.14 -17.74 -6.99
N GLY A 79 2.99 -17.85 -7.65
CA GLY A 79 2.01 -18.91 -7.48
C GLY A 79 0.68 -18.42 -6.89
N PRO A 80 -0.28 -19.33 -6.68
CA PRO A 80 -1.59 -18.99 -6.13
C PRO A 80 -1.48 -18.32 -4.76
N SER A 81 -2.37 -17.35 -4.51
CA SER A 81 -2.52 -16.73 -3.19
C SER A 81 -2.82 -17.79 -2.13
N LYS A 82 -2.26 -17.62 -0.93
CA LYS A 82 -2.65 -18.39 0.24
C LYS A 82 -3.51 -17.52 1.15
N GLN A 83 -4.27 -18.14 2.04
CA GLN A 83 -5.09 -17.43 3.01
C GLN A 83 -4.33 -16.28 3.74
N PRO A 84 -3.08 -16.44 4.20
CA PRO A 84 -2.35 -15.33 4.83
C PRO A 84 -2.05 -14.14 3.89
N ASP A 85 -1.92 -14.37 2.58
CA ASP A 85 -1.71 -13.29 1.59
C ASP A 85 -3.00 -12.47 1.42
N ASP A 86 -4.15 -13.15 1.36
CA ASP A 86 -5.48 -12.53 1.25
C ASP A 86 -5.84 -11.75 2.53
N GLU A 87 -5.51 -12.30 3.69
CA GLU A 87 -5.69 -11.65 4.99
C GLU A 87 -4.80 -10.40 5.13
N ALA A 88 -3.52 -10.49 4.73
CA ALA A 88 -2.62 -9.35 4.72
C ALA A 88 -3.11 -8.23 3.78
N TRP A 89 -3.66 -8.59 2.62
CA TRP A 89 -4.27 -7.62 1.71
C TRP A 89 -5.46 -6.94 2.38
N ALA A 90 -6.42 -7.70 2.91
CA ALA A 90 -7.61 -7.16 3.55
C ALA A 90 -7.28 -6.26 4.75
N ASP A 91 -6.30 -6.64 5.57
CA ASP A 91 -5.87 -5.82 6.71
C ASP A 91 -5.22 -4.51 6.26
N SER A 92 -4.39 -4.55 5.20
CA SER A 92 -3.80 -3.34 4.62
C SER A 92 -4.86 -2.35 4.09
N MET A 93 -5.96 -2.86 3.51
CA MET A 93 -7.08 -2.03 3.06
C MET A 93 -7.84 -1.40 4.22
N THR A 94 -7.91 -2.09 5.36
CA THR A 94 -8.45 -1.49 6.59
C THR A 94 -7.54 -0.36 7.09
N ALA A 95 -6.22 -0.54 7.05
CA ALA A 95 -5.26 0.50 7.43
C ALA A 95 -5.32 1.72 6.51
N TYR A 96 -5.44 1.52 5.19
CA TYR A 96 -5.61 2.58 4.18
C TYR A 96 -6.83 3.48 4.44
N GLY A 97 -7.92 2.93 4.98
CA GLY A 97 -9.12 3.69 5.33
C GLY A 97 -8.87 4.79 6.38
N GLY A 98 -7.86 4.62 7.25
CA GLY A 98 -7.47 5.61 8.25
C GLY A 98 -7.09 6.96 7.66
N PRO A 99 -5.97 7.06 6.91
CA PRO A 99 -5.56 8.32 6.31
C PRO A 99 -6.58 8.85 5.29
N LEU A 100 -7.25 7.95 4.56
CA LEU A 100 -8.30 8.35 3.61
C LEU A 100 -9.46 9.07 4.33
N SER A 101 -9.94 8.53 5.45
CA SER A 101 -11.06 9.15 6.20
C SER A 101 -10.73 10.55 6.70
N VAL A 102 -9.52 10.77 7.23
CA VAL A 102 -9.05 12.09 7.67
C VAL A 102 -8.99 13.04 6.49
N CYS A 103 -8.36 12.63 5.38
CA CYS A 103 -8.24 13.50 4.22
C CYS A 103 -9.58 13.83 3.58
N GLN A 104 -10.51 12.88 3.48
CA GLN A 104 -11.86 13.11 3.00
C GLN A 104 -12.62 14.12 3.87
N SER A 105 -12.44 14.07 5.20
CA SER A 105 -13.05 15.05 6.13
C SER A 105 -12.55 16.48 5.89
N LEU A 106 -11.37 16.62 5.28
CA LEU A 106 -10.74 17.89 4.90
C LEU A 106 -10.98 18.26 3.42
N GLY A 107 -11.78 17.49 2.69
CA GLY A 107 -12.05 17.71 1.25
C GLY A 107 -10.93 17.27 0.31
N ILE A 108 -9.91 16.57 0.82
CA ILE A 108 -8.78 16.05 0.04
C ILE A 108 -9.12 14.66 -0.49
N LYS A 109 -8.85 14.43 -1.77
CA LYS A 109 -9.06 13.15 -2.47
C LYS A 109 -7.82 12.79 -3.27
N TRP A 110 -7.69 11.52 -3.62
CA TRP A 110 -6.73 10.99 -4.59
C TRP A 110 -7.37 9.84 -5.35
#